data_AF-A0A512NL93-F1
#
_entry.id   AF-A0A512NL93-F1
#
_cell.length_a   1.000
_cell.length_b   1.000
_cell.length_c   1.000
_cell.angle_alpha   90.00
_cell.angle_beta   90.00
_cell.angle_gamma   90.00
#
_symmetry.space_group_name_H-M   'P 1'
#
loop_
_entity.id
_entity.type
_entity.pdbx_description
1 polymer ?
#
loop_
_entity_poly.entity_id
_entity_poly.type
_entity_poly.pdbx_seq_one_letter_code
_entity_poly.pdbx_strand_id
1 'polypeptide(L)'
;MVRVPLTIACAMSVALAPFGAQTQSRLSLESVNVDLPPGDDLFPDGPGVDAINNNCLACHSADMVLSQPPFPRAQWDAVAHKMLTAYKAPIDPKDVNAIVDYLASVKGVK
;
A
#
# COMPACT_ATOMS: atom_id res chain seq x y z
N MET A 1 -60.58 30.73 48.88
CA MET A 1 -60.05 30.55 50.26
C MET A 1 -58.58 30.17 50.14
N VAL A 2 -57.71 31.03 50.64
CA VAL A 2 -56.25 31.02 50.48
C VAL A 2 -55.60 29.97 51.37
N ARG A 3 -54.66 29.18 50.85
CA ARG A 3 -53.60 28.49 51.63
C ARG A 3 -52.24 28.58 50.92
N VAL A 4 -51.51 29.59 51.38
CA VAL A 4 -50.06 29.85 51.57
C VAL A 4 -49.05 28.71 51.28
N PRO A 5 -47.79 29.05 50.87
CA PRO A 5 -46.85 28.18 50.16
C PRO A 5 -45.80 27.52 51.07
N LEU A 6 -45.08 26.52 50.56
CA LEU A 6 -43.79 26.11 51.14
C LEU A 6 -42.81 25.71 50.03
N THR A 7 -41.75 26.50 49.95
CA THR A 7 -40.55 26.32 49.14
C THR A 7 -39.89 24.96 49.41
N ILE A 8 -39.71 24.14 48.37
CA ILE A 8 -38.66 23.12 48.36
C ILE A 8 -37.82 23.37 47.11
N ALA A 9 -36.77 24.16 47.31
CA ALA A 9 -35.68 24.24 46.35
C ALA A 9 -34.90 22.91 46.42
N CYS A 10 -35.24 21.96 45.55
CA CYS A 10 -34.38 20.81 45.27
C CYS A 10 -33.21 21.28 44.42
N ALA A 11 -32.11 21.66 45.05
CA ALA A 11 -30.82 21.76 44.38
C ALA A 11 -30.40 20.34 43.94
N MET A 12 -30.66 19.99 42.68
CA MET A 12 -30.09 18.79 42.07
C MET A 12 -28.61 19.06 41.81
N SER A 13 -27.75 18.63 42.72
CA SER A 13 -26.31 18.52 42.46
C SER A 13 -26.11 17.47 41.37
N VAL A 14 -25.99 17.90 40.11
CA VAL A 14 -25.49 17.04 39.04
C VAL A 14 -24.00 16.82 39.33
N ALA A 15 -23.68 15.67 39.93
CA ALA A 15 -22.31 15.21 40.01
C ALA A 15 -21.85 14.89 38.58
N LEU A 16 -21.05 15.79 37.98
CA LEU A 16 -20.24 15.45 36.82
C LEU A 16 -19.24 14.38 37.26
N ALA A 17 -19.61 13.10 37.14
CA ALA A 17 -18.61 12.05 37.12
C ALA A 17 -17.75 12.29 35.87
N PRO A 18 -16.42 12.46 36.00
CA PRO A 18 -15.57 12.48 34.83
C PRO A 18 -15.76 11.12 34.16
N PHE A 19 -16.23 11.12 32.91
CA PHE A 19 -16.07 9.97 32.03
C PHE A 19 -14.58 9.65 32.05
N GLY A 20 -14.20 8.65 32.83
CA GLY A 20 -12.82 8.22 32.95
C GLY A 20 -12.36 7.90 31.54
N ALA A 21 -11.40 8.69 31.02
CA ALA A 21 -10.71 8.37 29.80
C ALA A 21 -10.11 6.98 29.99
N GLN A 22 -10.72 5.96 29.41
CA GLN A 22 -10.17 4.62 29.40
C GLN A 22 -8.95 4.68 28.50
N THR A 23 -7.78 4.91 29.10
CA THR A 23 -6.51 4.65 28.44
C THR A 23 -6.46 3.14 28.20
N GLN A 24 -6.62 2.73 26.94
CA GLN A 24 -6.34 1.35 26.56
C GLN A 24 -4.90 1.05 26.91
N SER A 25 -4.66 -0.11 27.54
CA SER A 25 -3.32 -0.60 27.82
C SER A 25 -2.47 -0.53 26.56
N ARG A 26 -1.21 -0.12 26.71
CA ARG A 26 -0.24 -0.12 25.61
C ARG A 26 -0.18 -1.52 25.01
N LEU A 27 -0.34 -1.63 23.69
CA LEU A 27 -0.08 -2.87 22.95
C LEU A 27 1.36 -3.31 23.26
N SER A 28 1.52 -4.55 23.72
CA SER A 28 2.84 -5.17 23.90
C SER A 28 3.23 -5.83 22.58
N LEU A 29 4.27 -5.31 21.94
CA LEU A 29 4.86 -5.92 20.75
C LEU A 29 6.05 -6.77 21.21
N GLU A 30 5.95 -8.08 21.04
CA GLU A 30 7.07 -9.00 21.29
C GLU A 30 7.89 -9.16 20.02
N SER A 31 9.22 -9.21 20.16
CA SER A 31 10.09 -9.50 19.03
C SER A 31 9.97 -10.97 18.65
N VAL A 32 9.70 -11.22 17.37
CA VAL A 32 9.70 -12.56 16.78
C VAL A 32 10.65 -12.60 15.59
N ASN A 33 11.27 -13.75 15.38
CA ASN A 33 12.03 -14.01 14.16
C ASN A 33 11.09 -14.53 13.08
N VAL A 34 11.28 -14.04 11.86
CA VAL A 34 10.53 -14.47 10.67
C VAL A 34 11.54 -14.70 9.56
N ASP A 35 11.58 -15.91 9.03
CA ASP A 35 12.35 -16.23 7.84
C ASP A 35 11.60 -15.73 6.60
N LEU A 36 12.23 -14.83 5.83
CA LEU A 36 11.65 -14.28 4.60
C LEU A 36 12.10 -15.11 3.39
N PRO A 37 11.24 -15.30 2.38
CA PRO A 37 11.68 -15.86 1.12
C PRO A 37 12.74 -14.96 0.47
N PRO A 38 13.67 -15.53 -0.33
CA PRO A 38 14.59 -14.75 -1.13
C PRO A 38 13.84 -13.91 -2.18
N GLY A 39 14.39 -12.77 -2.57
CA GLY A 39 13.76 -11.80 -3.48
C GLY A 39 14.58 -11.54 -4.75
N ASP A 40 15.37 -12.51 -5.17
CA ASP A 40 16.28 -12.47 -6.32
C ASP A 40 15.78 -13.28 -7.52
N ASP A 41 14.49 -13.67 -7.51
CA ASP A 41 13.83 -14.32 -8.63
C ASP A 41 13.79 -13.42 -9.88
N LEU A 42 13.93 -14.07 -11.04
CA LEU A 42 13.79 -13.43 -12.34
C LEU A 42 12.33 -13.39 -12.79
N PHE A 43 12.05 -12.55 -13.78
CA PHE A 43 10.74 -12.51 -14.43
C PHE A 43 10.42 -13.85 -15.13
N PRO A 44 9.15 -14.32 -15.11
CA PRO A 44 8.73 -15.55 -15.79
C PRO A 44 9.11 -15.60 -17.27
N ASP A 45 9.41 -16.80 -17.77
CA ASP A 45 9.77 -16.99 -19.17
C ASP A 45 8.69 -16.45 -20.13
N GLY A 46 9.14 -15.80 -21.20
CA GLY A 46 8.25 -15.28 -22.25
C GLY A 46 8.96 -14.37 -23.26
N PRO A 47 8.28 -14.01 -24.37
CA PRO A 47 8.83 -13.06 -25.34
C PRO A 47 9.15 -11.71 -24.68
N GLY A 48 10.40 -11.26 -24.78
CA GLY A 48 10.85 -9.98 -24.17
C GLY A 48 11.36 -10.10 -22.74
N VAL A 49 11.47 -11.31 -22.18
CA VAL A 49 11.97 -11.54 -20.81
C VAL A 49 13.40 -11.01 -20.60
N ASP A 50 14.27 -11.12 -21.60
CA ASP A 50 15.63 -10.59 -21.52
C ASP A 50 15.64 -9.07 -21.36
N ALA A 51 14.75 -8.37 -22.06
CA ALA A 51 14.66 -6.92 -21.99
C ALA A 51 14.28 -6.47 -20.57
N ILE A 52 13.30 -7.13 -19.93
CA ILE A 52 12.88 -6.74 -18.59
C ILE A 52 13.89 -7.15 -17.51
N ASN A 53 14.49 -8.35 -17.59
CA ASN A 53 15.50 -8.80 -16.64
C ASN A 53 16.75 -7.91 -16.67
N ASN A 54 17.18 -7.47 -17.87
CA ASN A 54 18.36 -6.63 -18.02
C ASN A 54 18.14 -5.17 -17.58
N ASN A 55 16.91 -4.67 -17.57
CA ASN A 55 16.63 -3.25 -17.37
C ASN A 55 15.89 -2.92 -16.06
N CYS A 56 15.18 -3.87 -15.42
CA CYS A 56 14.27 -3.56 -14.31
C CYS A 56 14.70 -4.09 -12.93
N LEU A 57 15.72 -4.95 -12.85
CA LEU A 57 16.14 -5.60 -11.60
C LEU A 57 17.23 -4.84 -10.83
N ALA A 58 17.66 -3.68 -11.32
CA ALA A 58 18.71 -2.87 -10.67
C ALA A 58 18.22 -2.14 -9.40
N CYS A 59 16.91 -1.94 -9.23
CA CYS A 59 16.34 -1.13 -8.15
C CYS A 59 15.35 -1.86 -7.26
N HIS A 60 14.67 -2.89 -7.76
CA HIS A 60 13.70 -3.69 -7.00
C HIS A 60 13.59 -5.09 -7.59
N SER A 61 13.02 -6.03 -6.83
CA SER A 61 12.78 -7.40 -7.27
C SER A 61 11.69 -7.48 -8.35
N ALA A 62 11.62 -8.62 -9.06
CA ALA A 62 10.53 -8.91 -9.99
C ALA A 62 9.18 -8.97 -9.27
N ASP A 63 9.13 -9.49 -8.04
CA ASP A 63 7.91 -9.63 -7.25
C ASP A 63 7.19 -8.32 -6.99
N MET A 64 7.92 -7.21 -6.83
CA MET A 64 7.29 -5.89 -6.67
C MET A 64 6.42 -5.53 -7.88
N VAL A 65 6.85 -5.94 -9.08
CA VAL A 65 6.11 -5.73 -10.33
C VAL A 65 5.02 -6.78 -10.50
N LEU A 66 5.33 -8.05 -10.23
CA LEU A 66 4.40 -9.17 -10.40
C LEU A 66 3.27 -9.20 -9.37
N SER A 67 3.43 -8.52 -8.24
CA SER A 67 2.38 -8.30 -7.23
C SER A 67 1.38 -7.19 -7.59
N GLN A 68 1.65 -6.39 -8.64
CA GLN A 68 0.70 -5.38 -9.09
C GLN A 68 -0.57 -6.05 -9.66
N PRO A 69 -1.74 -5.38 -9.56
CA PRO A 69 -2.94 -5.86 -10.24
C PRO A 69 -2.72 -5.85 -11.77
N PRO A 70 -3.50 -6.64 -12.52
CA PRO A 70 -3.38 -6.63 -13.97
C PRO A 70 -3.76 -5.26 -14.55
N PHE A 71 -2.97 -4.76 -15.50
CA PHE A 71 -3.18 -3.46 -16.13
C PHE A 71 -3.27 -3.55 -17.64
N PRO A 72 -4.01 -2.64 -18.31
CA PRO A 72 -3.94 -2.53 -19.76
C PRO A 72 -2.53 -2.09 -20.18
N ARG A 73 -2.13 -2.44 -21.40
CA ARG A 73 -0.81 -2.09 -21.96
C ARG A 73 -0.47 -0.60 -21.83
N ALA A 74 -1.43 0.29 -22.07
CA ALA A 74 -1.22 1.74 -21.96
C ALA A 74 -0.84 2.19 -20.54
N GLN A 75 -1.31 1.48 -19.51
CA GLN A 75 -0.93 1.76 -18.13
C GLN A 75 0.45 1.18 -17.81
N TRP A 76 0.80 0.01 -18.35
CA TRP A 76 2.18 -0.50 -18.27
C TRP A 76 3.19 0.41 -18.96
N ASP A 77 2.82 1.00 -20.09
CA ASP A 77 3.60 2.03 -20.78
C ASP A 77 3.87 3.23 -19.87
N ALA A 78 2.83 3.78 -19.24
CA ALA A 78 2.97 4.88 -18.29
C ALA A 78 3.85 4.52 -17.09
N VAL A 79 3.77 3.28 -16.59
CA VAL A 79 4.62 2.80 -15.49
C VAL A 79 6.08 2.68 -15.93
N ALA A 80 6.36 2.07 -17.08
CA ALA A 80 7.72 1.96 -17.62
C ALA A 80 8.34 3.35 -17.86
N HIS A 81 7.56 4.27 -18.43
CA HIS A 81 7.98 5.67 -18.60
C HIS A 81 8.20 6.39 -17.27
N LYS A 82 7.42 6.08 -16.21
CA LYS A 82 7.67 6.60 -14.87
C LYS A 82 9.02 6.11 -14.33
N MET A 83 9.39 4.85 -14.56
CA MET A 83 10.69 4.32 -14.13
C MET A 83 11.83 5.07 -14.82
N LEU A 84 11.71 5.30 -16.13
CA LEU A 84 12.70 6.04 -16.92
C LEU A 84 12.80 7.52 -16.50
N THR A 85 11.66 8.21 -16.36
CA THR A 85 11.65 9.68 -16.24
C THR A 85 11.70 10.18 -14.81
N ALA A 86 10.92 9.59 -13.90
CA ALA A 86 10.83 10.02 -12.50
C ALA A 86 11.92 9.36 -11.65
N TYR A 87 12.14 8.05 -11.85
CA TYR A 87 13.11 7.27 -11.07
C TYR A 87 14.47 7.10 -11.74
N LYS A 88 14.64 7.58 -12.98
CA LYS A 88 15.91 7.58 -13.71
C LYS A 88 16.49 6.18 -13.89
N ALA A 89 15.64 5.16 -14.00
CA ALA A 89 16.07 3.81 -14.35
C ALA A 89 16.83 3.86 -15.70
N PRO A 90 18.02 3.24 -15.79
CA PRO A 90 18.85 3.26 -16.98
C PRO A 90 18.34 2.26 -18.03
N ILE A 91 17.09 2.43 -18.45
CA ILE A 91 16.44 1.58 -19.45
C ILE A 91 16.95 1.98 -20.85
N ASP A 92 17.43 1.03 -21.64
CA ASP A 92 17.75 1.29 -23.06
C ASP A 92 16.46 1.69 -23.80
N PRO A 93 16.42 2.86 -24.48
CA PRO A 93 15.23 3.31 -25.20
C PRO A 93 14.68 2.29 -26.20
N LYS A 94 15.53 1.41 -26.76
CA LYS A 94 15.10 0.36 -27.70
C LYS A 94 14.27 -0.74 -27.02
N ASP A 95 14.47 -0.94 -25.72
CA ASP A 95 13.88 -2.04 -24.95
C ASP A 95 12.53 -1.68 -24.33
N VAL A 96 12.18 -0.38 -24.27
CA VAL A 96 10.95 0.11 -23.62
C VAL A 96 9.70 -0.60 -24.14
N ASN A 97 9.53 -0.69 -25.47
CA ASN A 97 8.37 -1.36 -26.05
C ASN A 97 8.33 -2.85 -25.71
N ALA A 98 9.47 -3.54 -25.75
CA ALA A 98 9.54 -4.96 -25.41
C ALA A 98 9.19 -5.21 -23.94
N ILE A 99 9.63 -4.34 -23.03
CA ILE A 99 9.29 -4.40 -21.60
C ILE A 99 7.79 -4.20 -21.40
N VAL A 100 7.19 -3.20 -22.06
CA VAL A 100 5.76 -2.90 -21.95
C VAL A 100 4.91 -4.05 -22.50
N ASP A 101 5.30 -4.62 -23.63
CA ASP A 101 4.61 -5.76 -24.25
C ASP A 101 4.73 -7.02 -23.37
N TYR A 102 5.92 -7.28 -22.81
CA TYR A 102 6.14 -8.36 -21.85
C TYR A 102 5.22 -8.20 -20.63
N LEU A 103 5.20 -7.02 -20.00
CA LEU A 103 4.36 -6.74 -18.84
C LEU A 103 2.86 -6.88 -19.15
N ALA A 104 2.43 -6.42 -20.33
CA ALA A 104 1.07 -6.61 -20.77
C ALA A 104 0.73 -8.10 -21.04
N SER A 105 1.69 -8.93 -21.43
CA SER A 105 1.47 -10.36 -21.64
C SER A 105 1.35 -11.14 -20.32
N VAL A 106 2.18 -10.82 -19.33
CA VAL A 106 2.24 -11.55 -18.04
C VAL A 106 1.28 -10.97 -17.01
N LYS A 107 1.09 -9.65 -17.02
CA LYS A 107 0.29 -8.88 -16.05
C LYS A 107 -0.73 -7.97 -16.74
N GLY A 108 -1.26 -8.39 -17.89
CA GLY A 108 -2.33 -7.71 -18.61
C GLY A 108 -3.72 -7.98 -18.08
N VAL A 109 -4.65 -7.06 -18.33
CA VAL A 109 -6.09 -7.39 -18.24
C VAL A 109 -6.43 -8.55 -19.19
N LYS A 110 -7.26 -9.48 -18.73
CA LYS A 110 -7.74 -10.62 -19.53
C LYS A 110 -8.97 -10.23 -20.35
#